data_AF-A0A562U4A6-F1
#
_entry.id   AF-A0A562U4A6-F1
#
_cell.length_a   1.000
_cell.length_b   1.000
_cell.length_c   1.000
_cell.angle_alpha   90.00
_cell.angle_beta   90.00
_cell.angle_gamma   90.00
#
_symmetry.space_group_name_H-M   'P 1'
#
loop_
_entity.id
_entity.type
_entity.pdbx_description
1 polymer ?
#
loop_
_entity_poly.entity_id
_entity_poly.type
_entity_poly.pdbx_seq_one_letter_code
_entity_poly.pdbx_strand_id
1 'polypeptide(L)'
;MPHIELESHLPGITGLLEYRRDTGEPIRVLTQVLLQEVSTLTGAERELIANVISHDSQCRTAAYIAADLELIVNAPDNLGLYFTKNFRP
;
A
#
# COMPACT_ATOMS: atom_id res chain seq x y z
N MET A 1 -4.83 20.75 -8.90
CA MET A 1 -6.22 20.36 -8.63
C MET A 1 -6.53 19.12 -9.47
N PRO A 2 -7.24 18.12 -8.93
CA PRO A 2 -7.68 17.00 -9.75
C PRO A 2 -8.62 17.53 -10.84
N HIS A 3 -8.34 17.17 -12.10
CA HIS A 3 -9.22 17.48 -13.24
C HIS A 3 -10.32 16.42 -13.43
N ILE A 4 -10.46 15.53 -12.44
CA ILE A 4 -11.40 14.42 -12.40
C ILE A 4 -12.12 14.43 -11.04
N GLU A 5 -13.40 14.12 -11.05
CA GLU A 5 -14.18 13.98 -9.82
C GLU A 5 -13.81 12.66 -9.14
N LEU A 6 -13.37 12.75 -7.88
CA LEU A 6 -13.01 11.60 -7.04
C LEU A 6 -13.87 11.62 -5.78
N GLU A 7 -14.12 10.44 -5.22
CA GLU A 7 -14.82 10.31 -3.95
C GLU A 7 -13.95 10.88 -2.81
N SER A 8 -14.43 11.96 -2.18
CA SER A 8 -13.65 12.73 -1.20
C SER A 8 -13.33 12.00 0.10
N HIS A 9 -14.00 10.88 0.37
CA HIS A 9 -13.79 10.06 1.55
C HIS A 9 -12.65 9.04 1.38
N LEU A 10 -12.15 8.83 0.15
CA LEU A 10 -11.09 7.87 -0.14
C LEU A 10 -9.73 8.58 -0.17
N PRO A 11 -8.77 8.16 0.67
CA PRO A 11 -7.48 8.82 0.75
C PRO A 11 -6.57 8.42 -0.42
N GLY A 12 -5.84 9.39 -0.97
CA GLY A 12 -4.71 9.16 -1.87
C GLY A 12 -5.04 8.32 -3.12
N ILE A 13 -4.20 7.32 -3.39
CA ILE A 13 -4.32 6.46 -4.59
C ILE A 13 -5.60 5.62 -4.59
N THR A 14 -6.19 5.35 -3.42
CA THR A 14 -7.44 4.58 -3.30
C THR A 14 -8.57 5.23 -4.08
N GLY A 15 -8.69 6.56 -4.04
CA GLY A 15 -9.69 7.29 -4.82
C GLY A 15 -9.49 7.15 -6.33
N LEU A 16 -8.24 7.03 -6.80
CA LEU A 16 -7.93 6.83 -8.22
C LEU A 16 -8.24 5.41 -8.68
N LEU A 17 -7.93 4.40 -7.86
CA LEU A 17 -8.25 3.00 -8.14
C LEU A 17 -9.77 2.78 -8.17
N GLU A 18 -10.50 3.52 -7.33
CA GLU A 18 -11.96 3.50 -7.31
C GLU A 18 -12.58 4.17 -8.54
N TYR A 19 -12.03 5.31 -8.95
CA TYR A 19 -12.48 6.05 -10.13
C TYR A 19 -12.38 5.23 -11.44
N ARG A 20 -11.44 4.29 -11.52
CA ARG A 20 -11.26 3.36 -12.66
C ARG A 20 -11.10 1.93 -12.20
N ARG A 21 -12.20 1.31 -11.76
CA ARG A 21 -12.20 -0.07 -11.26
C ARG A 21 -11.69 -1.11 -12.27
N ASP A 22 -11.93 -0.91 -13.56
CA ASP A 22 -11.46 -1.79 -14.65
C ASP A 22 -9.94 -2.01 -14.63
N THR A 23 -9.19 -0.96 -14.26
CA THR A 23 -7.73 -0.99 -14.12
C THR A 23 -7.28 -1.03 -12.66
N GLY A 24 -8.09 -0.53 -11.74
CA GLY A 24 -7.80 -0.48 -10.31
C GLY A 24 -7.90 -1.84 -9.63
N GLU A 25 -8.87 -2.65 -10.01
CA GLU A 25 -9.06 -4.00 -9.45
C GLU A 25 -7.84 -4.92 -9.65
N PRO A 26 -7.28 -5.08 -10.87
CA PRO A 26 -6.10 -5.93 -11.05
C PRO A 26 -4.88 -5.40 -10.26
N ILE A 27 -4.75 -4.08 -10.08
CA ILE A 27 -3.68 -3.48 -9.26
C ILE A 27 -3.87 -3.83 -7.77
N ARG A 28 -5.10 -3.77 -7.25
CA ARG A 28 -5.42 -4.15 -5.87
C ARG A 28 -5.11 -5.63 -5.62
N VAL A 29 -5.57 -6.51 -6.53
CA VAL A 29 -5.31 -7.95 -6.45
C VAL A 29 -3.81 -8.24 -6.46
N LEU A 30 -3.06 -7.64 -7.39
CA LEU A 30 -1.61 -7.83 -7.44
C LEU A 30 -0.92 -7.36 -6.16
N THR A 31 -1.34 -6.21 -5.62
CA THR A 31 -0.78 -5.66 -4.36
C THR A 31 -1.06 -6.59 -3.18
N GLN A 32 -2.27 -7.16 -3.11
CA GLN A 32 -2.64 -8.16 -2.11
C GLN A 32 -1.78 -9.42 -2.22
N VAL A 33 -1.57 -9.94 -3.43
CA VAL A 33 -0.71 -11.11 -3.67
C VAL A 33 0.72 -10.84 -3.25
N LEU A 34 1.28 -9.68 -3.62
CA LEU A 34 2.67 -9.37 -3.32
C LEU A 34 2.90 -9.10 -1.84
N LEU A 35 1.96 -8.49 -1.12
CA LEU A 35 2.20 -8.02 0.24
C LEU A 35 1.56 -8.88 1.33
N GLN A 36 0.56 -9.72 1.02
CA GLN A 36 -0.21 -10.44 2.05
C GLN A 36 -0.20 -11.96 1.90
N GLU A 37 -0.15 -12.46 0.68
CA GLU A 37 -0.15 -13.91 0.45
C GLU A 37 1.11 -14.60 0.99
N VAL A 38 1.03 -15.93 1.09
CA VAL A 38 2.15 -16.78 1.53
C VAL A 38 3.27 -16.69 0.51
N SER A 39 4.48 -16.42 0.99
CA SER A 39 5.70 -16.30 0.19
C SER A 39 6.89 -16.81 0.99
N THR A 40 8.00 -17.06 0.31
CA THR A 40 9.29 -17.36 0.94
C THR A 40 9.86 -16.16 1.69
N LEU A 41 9.39 -14.94 1.40
CA LEU A 41 9.72 -13.71 2.11
C LEU A 41 8.64 -13.41 3.15
N THR A 42 9.06 -12.98 4.34
CA THR A 42 8.16 -12.46 5.38
C THR A 42 7.53 -11.13 4.97
N GLY A 43 6.42 -10.73 5.59
CA GLY A 43 5.77 -9.44 5.33
C GLY A 43 6.72 -8.26 5.52
N ALA A 44 7.50 -8.28 6.61
CA ALA A 44 8.49 -7.26 6.92
C ALA A 44 9.60 -7.14 5.85
N GLU A 45 10.09 -8.26 5.30
CA GLU A 45 11.09 -8.24 4.23
C GLU A 45 10.51 -7.61 2.94
N ARG A 46 9.26 -7.89 2.62
CA ARG A 46 8.59 -7.33 1.43
C ARG A 46 8.33 -5.82 1.59
N GLU A 47 7.94 -5.38 2.78
CA GLU A 47 7.80 -3.96 3.10
C GLU A 47 9.14 -3.21 3.08
N LEU A 48 10.21 -3.84 3.59
CA LEU A 48 11.56 -3.28 3.50
C LEU A 48 12.00 -3.08 2.05
N ILE A 49 11.80 -4.09 1.19
CA ILE A 49 12.08 -3.99 -0.25
C ILE A 49 11.30 -2.84 -0.87
N ALA A 50 9.99 -2.74 -0.59
CA ALA A 50 9.15 -1.66 -1.09
C ALA A 50 9.64 -0.28 -0.65
N ASN A 51 10.09 -0.15 0.60
CA ASN A 51 10.61 1.10 1.14
C ASN A 51 11.96 1.49 0.49
N VAL A 52 12.90 0.55 0.34
CA VAL A 52 14.21 0.79 -0.30
C VAL A 52 14.02 1.27 -1.75
N ILE A 53 13.17 0.59 -2.52
CA ILE A 53 12.89 0.97 -3.91
C ILE A 53 12.17 2.33 -3.98
N SER A 54 11.26 2.60 -3.05
CA SER A 54 10.54 3.87 -3.00
C SER A 54 11.44 5.04 -2.65
N HIS A 55 12.42 4.83 -1.75
CA HIS A 55 13.44 5.81 -1.43
C HIS A 55 14.34 6.11 -2.63
N ASP A 56 14.81 5.07 -3.33
CA ASP A 56 15.68 5.22 -4.51
C ASP A 56 14.96 5.92 -5.68
N SER A 57 13.69 5.56 -5.92
CA SER A 57 12.84 6.19 -6.94
C SER A 57 12.32 7.59 -6.53
N GLN A 58 12.67 8.09 -5.35
CA GLN A 58 12.15 9.34 -4.77
C GLN A 58 10.61 9.38 -4.69
N CYS A 59 9.98 8.20 -4.72
CA CYS A 59 8.53 8.04 -4.65
C CYS A 59 8.08 8.08 -3.19
N ARG A 60 7.89 9.31 -2.68
CA ARG A 60 7.47 9.55 -1.29
C ARG A 60 6.16 8.86 -0.93
N THR A 61 5.20 8.80 -1.85
CA THR A 61 3.90 8.18 -1.57
C THR A 61 4.02 6.67 -1.33
N ALA A 62 4.81 5.95 -2.16
CA ALA A 62 5.04 4.52 -1.95
C ALA A 62 5.87 4.26 -0.68
N ALA A 63 6.83 5.14 -0.37
CA ALA A 63 7.62 5.07 0.85
C ALA A 63 6.75 5.25 2.11
N TYR A 64 5.84 6.23 2.13
CA TYR A 64 4.92 6.43 3.27
C TYR A 64 3.96 5.27 3.46
N ILE A 65 3.51 4.63 2.38
CA ILE A 65 2.61 3.46 2.48
C ILE A 65 3.41 2.24 2.96
N ALA A 66 4.68 2.10 2.55
CA ALA A 66 5.60 1.02 2.98
C ALA A 66 6.21 1.23 4.37
N ALA A 67 6.20 2.46 4.87
CA ALA A 67 6.76 2.81 6.17
C ALA A 67 5.76 2.49 7.29
N ASP A 68 5.68 1.21 7.66
CA ASP A 68 5.10 0.75 8.94
C ASP A 68 6.21 0.31 9.93
N LEU A 69 7.49 0.50 9.56
CA LEU A 69 8.66 0.02 10.31
C LEU A 69 8.77 0.57 11.74
N GLU A 70 8.34 1.80 12.03
CA GLU A 70 8.32 2.32 13.41
C GLU A 70 7.28 1.63 14.30
N LEU A 71 6.24 1.05 13.70
CA LEU A 71 5.18 0.36 14.40
C LEU A 71 5.47 -1.15 14.53
N ILE A 72 6.22 -1.75 13.60
CA ILE A 72 6.64 -3.16 13.66
C ILE A 72 7.59 -3.44 14.82
N VAL A 73 8.47 -2.50 15.19
CA VAL A 73 9.43 -2.68 16.29
C VAL A 73 8.78 -2.53 17.67
N ASN A 74 7.65 -1.83 17.78
CA ASN A 74 7.04 -1.45 19.08
C ASN A 74 5.56 -1.82 19.26
N ALA A 75 4.87 -2.39 18.26
CA ALA A 75 3.46 -2.72 18.41
C ALA A 75 3.27 -4.13 19.01
N PRO A 76 2.48 -4.24 20.11
CA PRO A 76 1.95 -5.52 20.53
C PRO A 76 0.98 -5.98 19.44
N ASP A 77 1.27 -7.13 18.84
CA ASP A 77 0.35 -8.04 18.15
C ASP A 77 -0.93 -7.37 17.56
N ASN A 78 -0.90 -6.97 16.27
CA ASN A 78 -2.03 -6.63 15.37
C ASN A 78 -2.19 -5.20 14.80
N LEU A 79 -1.15 -4.37 14.70
CA LEU A 79 -1.30 -3.09 13.97
C LEU A 79 -0.54 -2.96 12.64
N GLY A 80 0.18 -4.00 12.18
CA GLY A 80 0.88 -4.03 10.87
C GLY A 80 -0.05 -4.19 9.67
N LEU A 81 -0.95 -3.24 9.44
CA LEU A 81 -2.02 -3.35 8.43
C LEU A 81 -2.31 -2.07 7.64
N TYR A 82 -1.52 -0.99 7.76
CA TYR A 82 -1.83 0.25 7.03
C TYR A 82 -1.74 0.11 5.50
N PHE A 83 -0.86 -0.76 4.98
CA PHE A 83 -0.86 -1.13 3.55
C PHE A 83 -2.14 -1.88 3.16
N THR A 84 -2.69 -2.71 4.06
CA THR A 84 -3.86 -3.55 3.78
C THR A 84 -5.19 -2.80 3.76
N LYS A 85 -5.31 -1.69 4.51
CA LYS A 85 -6.60 -0.97 4.57
C LYS A 85 -6.91 -0.21 3.29
N ASN A 86 -5.89 0.24 2.56
CA ASN A 86 -6.07 1.04 1.35
C ASN A 86 -6.27 0.20 0.07
N PHE A 87 -5.80 -1.05 0.08
CA PHE A 87 -5.90 -1.97 -1.07
C PHE A 87 -6.85 -3.15 -0.86
N ARG A 88 -7.48 -3.27 0.31
CA ARG A 88 -8.62 -4.18 0.48
C ARG A 88 -9.76 -3.75 -0.48
N PRO A 89 -10.43 -4.71 -1.13
CA PRO A 89 -11.65 -4.44 -1.90
C PRO A 89 -12.78 -3.97 -0.99
#